data_AF-A0ABD6SY76-F1
#
_entry.id   AF-A0ABD6SY76-F1
#
_cell.length_a   1.000
_cell.length_b   1.000
_cell.length_c   1.000
_cell.angle_alpha   90.00
_cell.angle_beta   90.00
_cell.angle_gamma   90.00
#
_symmetry.space_group_name_H-M   'P 1'
#
loop_
_entity.id
_entity.type
_entity.pdbx_description
1 polymer ?
#
loop_
_entity_poly.entity_id
_entity_poly.type
_entity_poly.pdbx_seq_one_letter_code
_entity_poly.pdbx_strand_id
1 'polypeptide(L)'
;MLVIKELKIDGIGGINSLKLNFNEGLNLICGPNGVGKTTILESIGHMFSNGSRSKVKRNVKFDQGSCEISYSTFLDTIHTQSCILRNYEENDSLDWHGGNANLAKEVIVFKAQRSFTYTQLDSLRKDTETSDGKFLDDSMNGIQFFDFKNWFIHRFLFSHVDNELTTVQKENFKLATDCFGILDNSIRFSSVKSDTFDIIISTSNGEIYFEYLSSGFKSCIYIIHGLIKEIEYRFKNDGGIKVQDYEGLILIDELDLHLHPQWQAKMIYLIKHILPKAQIIATTHSPHMVQAAAINELIALGIDEDADVYVRQLPNVQYGFQGWTVEEILEDVMGLDETRSPMYIEAITEFEKSLDEENEEKIFEAYYKLDLMLHPSNPLRKLLKLQVAQFGRVIE
;
A
#
# COMPACT_ATOMS: atom_id res chain seq x y z
N MET A 1 17.92 1.95 -13.49
CA MET A 1 17.02 1.04 -12.74
C MET A 1 17.66 0.45 -11.49
N LEU A 2 17.08 0.68 -10.31
CA LEU A 2 17.37 -0.07 -9.07
C LEU A 2 16.21 -1.04 -8.80
N VAL A 3 16.47 -2.35 -8.80
CA VAL A 3 15.44 -3.38 -8.57
C VAL A 3 15.91 -4.38 -7.54
N ILE A 4 15.20 -4.51 -6.43
CA ILE A 4 15.38 -5.59 -5.47
C ILE A 4 14.87 -6.88 -6.10
N LYS A 5 15.69 -7.93 -6.12
CA LYS A 5 15.32 -9.25 -6.65
C LYS A 5 14.96 -10.21 -5.53
N GLU A 6 15.71 -10.17 -4.43
CA GLU A 6 15.53 -11.09 -3.30
C GLU A 6 15.80 -10.37 -1.98
N LEU A 7 15.08 -10.77 -0.93
CA LEU A 7 15.32 -10.42 0.47
C LEU A 7 15.39 -11.69 1.30
N LYS A 8 16.39 -11.79 2.17
CA LYS A 8 16.46 -12.76 3.26
C LYS A 8 16.52 -12.04 4.59
N ILE A 9 15.71 -12.48 5.52
CA ILE A 9 15.69 -12.01 6.89
C ILE A 9 15.86 -13.22 7.79
N ASP A 10 16.78 -13.16 8.75
CA ASP A 10 16.93 -14.15 9.82
C ASP A 10 16.99 -13.41 11.17
N GLY A 11 16.09 -13.75 12.08
CA GLY A 11 16.06 -13.23 13.44
C GLY A 11 15.85 -11.72 13.55
N ILE A 12 14.90 -11.14 12.82
CA ILE A 12 14.57 -9.69 12.87
C ILE A 12 13.09 -9.48 13.20
N GLY A 13 12.81 -8.62 14.18
CA GLY A 13 11.44 -8.32 14.61
C GLY A 13 10.69 -9.60 15.01
N GLY A 14 9.52 -9.83 14.42
CA GLY A 14 8.74 -11.07 14.58
C GLY A 14 9.12 -12.20 13.61
N ILE A 15 10.14 -12.02 12.76
CA ILE A 15 10.53 -12.96 11.70
C ILE A 15 11.73 -13.77 12.17
N ASN A 16 11.61 -15.10 12.20
CA ASN A 16 12.70 -16.00 12.56
C ASN A 16 13.58 -16.34 11.34
N SER A 17 12.98 -16.73 10.22
CA SER A 17 13.65 -16.83 8.91
C SER A 17 12.64 -16.62 7.79
N LEU A 18 12.93 -15.77 6.82
CA LEU A 18 12.04 -15.50 5.69
C LEU A 18 12.87 -15.18 4.44
N LYS A 19 12.46 -15.77 3.32
CA LYS A 19 13.02 -15.49 2.00
C LYS A 19 11.91 -15.02 1.05
N LEU A 20 12.07 -13.84 0.46
CA LEU A 20 11.13 -13.25 -0.48
C LEU A 20 11.82 -12.96 -1.82
N ASN A 21 11.10 -13.19 -2.91
CA ASN A 21 11.49 -12.76 -4.25
C ASN A 21 10.54 -11.63 -4.69
N PHE A 22 11.08 -10.65 -5.40
CA PHE A 22 10.30 -9.53 -5.90
C PHE A 22 10.35 -9.46 -7.42
N ASN A 23 9.21 -9.08 -8.01
CA ASN A 23 9.07 -8.81 -9.42
C ASN A 23 9.43 -7.37 -9.74
N GLU A 24 9.66 -7.11 -11.03
CA GLU A 24 9.66 -5.75 -11.56
C GLU A 24 8.24 -5.18 -11.49
N GLY A 25 8.11 -3.88 -11.22
CA GLY A 25 6.80 -3.25 -11.00
C GLY A 25 6.27 -3.48 -9.57
N LEU A 26 4.96 -3.74 -9.46
CA LEU A 26 4.25 -3.81 -8.19
C LEU A 26 4.43 -5.16 -7.47
N ASN A 27 4.72 -5.09 -6.18
CA ASN A 27 4.78 -6.18 -5.22
C ASN A 27 3.97 -5.77 -3.99
N LEU A 28 2.77 -6.32 -3.86
CA LEU A 28 1.81 -6.03 -2.82
C LEU A 28 1.84 -7.15 -1.76
N ILE A 29 2.37 -6.82 -0.60
CA ILE A 29 2.50 -7.71 0.55
C ILE A 29 1.22 -7.63 1.40
N CYS A 30 0.58 -8.78 1.60
CA CYS A 30 -0.62 -8.91 2.44
C CYS A 30 -0.43 -10.08 3.42
N GLY A 31 -1.34 -10.20 4.40
CA GLY A 31 -1.27 -11.23 5.43
C GLY A 31 -1.80 -10.73 6.78
N PRO A 32 -1.80 -11.59 7.82
CA PRO A 32 -2.43 -11.26 9.09
C PRO A 32 -1.69 -10.13 9.83
N ASN A 33 -2.33 -9.58 10.85
CA ASN A 33 -1.72 -8.56 11.69
C ASN A 33 -0.53 -9.15 12.45
N GLY A 34 0.57 -8.40 12.54
CA GLY A 34 1.77 -8.85 13.26
C GLY A 34 2.73 -9.76 12.48
N VAL A 35 2.40 -10.19 11.26
CA VAL A 35 3.25 -11.08 10.43
C VAL A 35 4.58 -10.45 9.94
N GLY A 36 4.87 -9.20 10.28
CA GLY A 36 6.13 -8.54 9.90
C GLY A 36 6.12 -7.79 8.57
N LYS A 37 4.95 -7.45 8.01
CA LYS A 37 4.79 -6.63 6.78
C LYS A 37 5.65 -5.36 6.81
N THR A 38 5.48 -4.53 7.84
CA THR A 38 6.29 -3.33 8.05
C THR A 38 7.76 -3.68 8.20
N THR A 39 8.09 -4.70 9.00
CA THR A 39 9.49 -5.16 9.23
C THR A 39 10.22 -5.48 7.92
N ILE A 40 9.54 -6.07 6.93
CA ILE A 40 10.10 -6.31 5.60
C ILE A 40 10.49 -5.00 4.91
N LEU A 41 9.57 -4.03 4.85
CA LEU A 41 9.86 -2.72 4.23
C LEU A 41 10.97 -1.97 4.97
N GLU A 42 10.95 -2.00 6.31
CA GLU A 42 11.97 -1.34 7.12
C GLU A 42 13.34 -1.98 6.95
N SER A 43 13.40 -3.31 6.81
CA SER A 43 14.64 -4.05 6.56
C SER A 43 15.25 -3.70 5.21
N ILE A 44 14.42 -3.53 4.16
CA ILE A 44 14.89 -3.06 2.86
C ILE A 44 15.36 -1.60 2.94
N GLY A 45 14.57 -0.70 3.51
CA GLY A 45 14.91 0.72 3.63
C GLY A 45 16.19 0.95 4.44
N HIS A 46 16.41 0.16 5.49
CA HIS A 46 17.63 0.21 6.31
C HIS A 46 18.91 -0.02 5.49
N MET A 47 18.87 -0.86 4.45
CA MET A 47 20.04 -1.12 3.58
C MET A 47 20.52 0.13 2.83
N PHE A 48 19.63 1.09 2.61
CA PHE A 48 19.93 2.34 1.92
C PHE A 48 20.09 3.52 2.89
N SER A 49 20.24 3.26 4.19
CA SER A 49 20.36 4.30 5.22
C SER A 49 21.79 4.47 5.77
N ASN A 50 22.03 5.56 6.50
CA ASN A 50 23.34 5.86 7.11
C ASN A 50 23.59 5.21 8.49
N GLY A 51 22.73 4.28 8.93
CA GLY A 51 23.01 3.30 10.00
C GLY A 51 23.45 3.76 11.39
N SER A 52 23.41 5.06 11.66
CA SER A 52 23.69 5.61 12.99
C SER A 52 22.57 5.31 14.00
N ARG A 53 21.39 4.92 13.51
CA ARG A 53 20.24 4.41 14.27
C ARG A 53 19.51 3.39 13.39
N SER A 54 18.90 2.36 13.97
CA SER A 54 17.99 1.48 13.22
C SER A 54 16.67 1.37 13.95
N LYS A 55 15.58 1.48 13.19
CA LYS A 55 14.23 1.12 13.65
C LYS A 55 14.02 -0.40 13.62
N VAL A 56 14.83 -1.09 12.82
CA VAL A 56 14.84 -2.55 12.71
C VAL A 56 15.62 -3.12 13.89
N LYS A 57 14.99 -4.05 14.61
CA LYS A 57 15.54 -4.68 15.82
C LYS A 57 15.69 -6.17 15.59
N ARG A 58 16.69 -6.80 16.21
CA ARG A 58 16.77 -8.26 16.23
C ARG A 58 15.55 -8.86 16.92
N ASN A 59 15.22 -10.09 16.56
CA ASN A 59 14.23 -10.90 17.24
C ASN A 59 14.74 -11.28 18.64
N VAL A 60 13.85 -11.29 19.64
CA VAL A 60 14.21 -11.58 21.04
C VAL A 60 14.81 -12.99 21.22
N LYS A 61 14.44 -13.94 20.36
CA LYS A 61 14.90 -15.35 20.40
C LYS A 61 16.34 -15.53 19.88
N PHE A 62 16.92 -14.52 19.24
CA PHE A 62 18.22 -14.63 18.56
C PHE A 62 19.23 -13.64 19.14
N ASP A 63 20.50 -14.06 19.29
CA ASP A 63 21.58 -13.18 19.74
C ASP A 63 21.90 -12.05 18.74
N GLN A 64 21.61 -12.30 17.46
CA GLN A 64 21.72 -11.34 16.37
C GLN A 64 20.69 -11.65 15.28
N GLY A 65 20.26 -10.61 14.57
CA GLY A 65 19.52 -10.74 13.31
C GLY A 65 20.41 -10.44 12.11
N SER A 66 20.06 -10.96 10.95
CA SER A 66 20.67 -10.60 9.67
C SER A 66 19.62 -10.30 8.61
N CYS A 67 19.94 -9.35 7.76
CA CYS A 67 19.17 -9.04 6.57
C CYS A 67 20.11 -9.03 5.37
N GLU A 68 19.72 -9.66 4.27
CA GLU A 68 20.45 -9.69 3.01
C GLU A 68 19.48 -9.32 1.89
N ILE A 69 19.87 -8.39 1.03
CA ILE A 69 19.16 -8.08 -0.21
C ILE A 69 20.04 -8.40 -1.40
N SER A 70 19.43 -8.90 -2.47
CA SER A 70 20.03 -8.86 -3.81
C SER A 70 19.29 -7.85 -4.67
N TYR A 71 20.02 -7.06 -5.43
CA TYR A 71 19.45 -6.04 -6.29
C TYR A 71 20.25 -5.87 -7.58
N SER A 72 19.58 -5.46 -8.66
CA SER A 72 20.22 -5.07 -9.91
C SER A 72 20.22 -3.55 -10.06
N THR A 73 21.28 -3.04 -10.69
CA THR A 73 21.36 -1.63 -11.13
C THR A 73 21.22 -1.54 -12.65
N PHE A 74 21.35 -0.34 -13.25
CA PHE A 74 21.20 -0.10 -14.70
C PHE A 74 22.08 -0.99 -15.61
N LEU A 75 23.16 -1.57 -15.08
CA LEU A 75 24.05 -2.48 -15.83
C LEU A 75 23.61 -3.96 -15.79
N ASP A 76 22.45 -4.28 -15.21
CA ASP A 76 21.94 -5.64 -14.94
C ASP A 76 22.88 -6.54 -14.11
N THR A 77 23.95 -5.96 -13.55
CA THR A 77 24.81 -6.64 -12.59
C THR A 77 24.04 -6.84 -11.29
N ILE A 78 23.99 -8.09 -10.80
CA ILE A 78 23.41 -8.41 -9.51
C ILE A 78 24.42 -8.09 -8.41
N HIS A 79 24.00 -7.28 -7.46
CA HIS A 79 24.73 -6.92 -6.25
C HIS A 79 24.05 -7.56 -5.05
N THR A 80 24.84 -7.88 -4.02
CA THR A 80 24.34 -8.37 -2.73
C THR A 80 24.82 -7.44 -1.63
N GLN A 81 23.93 -7.11 -0.71
CA GLN A 81 24.23 -6.29 0.46
C GLN A 81 23.59 -6.93 1.69
N SER A 82 24.35 -7.02 2.77
CA SER A 82 23.90 -7.64 4.02
C SER A 82 24.22 -6.76 5.22
N CYS A 83 23.35 -6.77 6.24
CA CYS A 83 23.58 -6.14 7.53
C CYS A 83 23.34 -7.14 8.67
N ILE A 84 24.06 -6.97 9.77
CA ILE A 84 23.85 -7.71 11.02
C ILE A 84 23.33 -6.72 12.07
N LEU A 85 22.23 -7.09 12.73
CA LEU A 85 21.57 -6.31 13.76
C LEU A 85 21.76 -6.99 15.11
N ARG A 86 22.36 -6.29 16.05
CA ARG A 86 22.51 -6.76 17.45
C ARG A 86 21.62 -6.00 18.42
N ASN A 87 21.09 -4.87 17.98
CA ASN A 87 20.25 -3.97 18.76
C ASN A 87 18.88 -4.59 19.04
N TYR A 88 18.45 -4.48 20.29
CA TYR A 88 17.10 -4.79 20.75
C TYR A 88 16.47 -3.59 21.44
N GLU A 89 17.26 -2.80 22.17
CA GLU A 89 16.81 -1.56 22.79
C GLU A 89 16.91 -0.37 21.82
N GLU A 90 16.15 0.69 22.08
CA GLU A 90 16.09 1.86 21.18
C GLU A 90 17.39 2.66 21.12
N ASN A 91 18.22 2.59 22.17
CA ASN A 91 19.46 3.34 22.29
C ASN A 91 20.72 2.54 21.94
N ASP A 92 20.57 1.28 21.53
CA ASP A 92 21.69 0.44 21.13
C ASP A 92 22.35 1.07 19.89
N SER A 93 23.61 1.50 20.04
CA SER A 93 24.40 2.02 18.92
C SER A 93 24.67 0.92 17.90
N LEU A 94 24.45 1.22 16.63
CA LEU A 94 24.80 0.34 15.53
C LEU A 94 26.02 0.85 14.79
N ASP A 95 26.94 -0.06 14.49
CA ASP A 95 28.03 0.15 13.55
C ASP A 95 27.55 -0.20 12.12
N TRP A 96 26.56 0.52 11.61
CA TRP A 96 26.20 0.45 10.19
C TRP A 96 26.60 1.76 9.51
N HIS A 97 27.63 1.71 8.65
CA HIS A 97 28.09 2.84 7.84
C HIS A 97 28.22 2.35 6.40
N GLY A 98 27.10 2.22 5.68
CA GLY A 98 27.10 1.51 4.40
C GLY A 98 26.11 2.00 3.33
N GLY A 99 25.17 2.90 3.67
CA GLY A 99 24.21 3.41 2.68
C GLY A 99 24.92 4.18 1.57
N ASN A 100 24.80 3.72 0.32
CA ASN A 100 25.30 4.44 -0.84
C ASN A 100 24.31 5.56 -1.19
N ALA A 101 24.73 6.83 -1.06
CA ALA A 101 23.87 7.98 -1.31
C ALA A 101 23.27 8.00 -2.74
N ASN A 102 24.04 7.54 -3.74
CA ASN A 102 23.54 7.45 -5.13
C ASN A 102 22.41 6.41 -5.24
N LEU A 103 22.49 5.30 -4.51
CA LEU A 103 21.40 4.32 -4.46
C LEU A 103 20.23 4.83 -3.62
N ALA A 104 20.48 5.48 -2.49
CA ALA A 104 19.45 6.05 -1.62
C ALA A 104 18.61 7.12 -2.32
N LYS A 105 19.20 7.87 -3.27
CA LYS A 105 18.49 8.80 -4.13
C LYS A 105 17.38 8.12 -4.94
N GLU A 106 17.61 6.89 -5.40
CA GLU A 106 16.67 6.04 -6.15
C GLU A 106 15.67 5.29 -5.24
N VAL A 107 15.68 5.54 -3.92
CA VAL A 107 14.80 4.87 -2.95
C VAL A 107 13.88 5.87 -2.28
N ILE A 108 12.57 5.69 -2.48
CA ILE A 108 11.53 6.48 -1.85
C ILE A 108 10.80 5.61 -0.83
N VAL A 109 10.76 6.02 0.43
CA VAL A 109 10.08 5.26 1.50
C VAL A 109 8.94 6.07 2.06
N PHE A 110 7.75 5.46 2.11
CA PHE A 110 6.52 6.12 2.54
C PHE A 110 5.83 5.32 3.64
N LYS A 111 6.03 5.75 4.90
CA LYS A 111 5.57 5.05 6.11
C LYS A 111 4.07 5.20 6.35
N ALA A 112 3.49 4.35 7.18
CA ALA A 112 2.08 4.43 7.57
C ALA A 112 1.73 5.73 8.32
N GLN A 113 2.63 6.23 9.18
CA GLN A 113 2.36 7.47 9.92
C GLN A 113 2.38 8.71 9.00
N ARG A 114 1.20 9.08 8.52
CA ARG A 114 0.99 10.19 7.59
C ARG A 114 0.02 11.20 8.19
N SER A 115 0.40 12.47 8.21
CA SER A 115 -0.50 13.57 8.56
C SER A 115 -0.91 14.31 7.29
N PHE A 116 -2.17 14.14 6.87
CA PHE A 116 -2.77 14.95 5.80
C PHE A 116 -3.48 16.17 6.39
N THR A 117 -2.77 16.95 7.20
CA THR A 117 -3.32 18.18 7.79
C THR A 117 -3.37 19.29 6.75
N TYR A 118 -4.51 19.98 6.68
CA TYR A 118 -4.64 21.20 5.89
C TYR A 118 -3.54 22.20 6.31
N THR A 119 -2.88 22.76 5.31
CA THR A 119 -1.96 23.87 5.49
C THR A 119 -2.38 24.96 4.53
N GLN A 120 -2.78 26.11 5.06
CA GLN A 120 -2.94 27.33 4.27
C GLN A 120 -1.56 27.78 3.81
N LEU A 121 -1.45 28.19 2.56
CA LEU A 121 -0.21 28.76 2.03
C LEU A 121 -0.28 30.28 2.10
N ASP A 122 0.36 30.86 3.11
CA ASP A 122 0.48 32.32 3.22
C ASP A 122 1.49 32.90 2.21
N SER A 123 2.43 32.07 1.74
CA SER A 123 3.47 32.48 0.79
C SER A 123 3.97 31.29 -0.03
N LEU A 124 4.45 31.59 -1.23
CA LEU A 124 5.16 30.64 -2.08
C LEU A 124 6.63 30.63 -1.71
N ARG A 125 7.14 29.43 -1.44
CA ARG A 125 8.54 29.19 -1.08
C ARG A 125 9.30 28.65 -2.28
N LYS A 126 10.61 28.90 -2.30
CA LYS A 126 11.51 28.22 -3.24
C LYS A 126 11.38 26.70 -3.08
N ASP A 127 11.59 25.97 -4.16
CA ASP A 127 11.71 24.51 -4.12
C ASP A 127 12.72 24.10 -3.03
N THR A 128 12.41 23.00 -2.35
CA THR A 128 13.32 22.44 -1.34
C THR A 128 14.56 21.86 -2.02
N GLU A 129 15.74 22.22 -1.52
CA GLU A 129 16.99 21.58 -1.93
C GLU A 129 17.13 20.24 -1.20
N THR A 130 17.40 19.19 -1.95
CA THR A 130 17.67 17.85 -1.43
C THR A 130 19.17 17.59 -1.41
N SER A 131 19.62 16.74 -0.49
CA SER A 131 21.04 16.40 -0.32
C SER A 131 21.22 14.92 -0.07
N ASP A 132 22.41 14.41 -0.34
CA ASP A 132 22.79 13.01 -0.12
C ASP A 132 22.47 12.52 1.29
N GLY A 133 22.79 13.34 2.30
CA GLY A 133 22.47 13.04 3.70
C GLY A 133 20.97 12.94 3.95
N LYS A 134 20.15 13.74 3.25
CA LYS A 134 18.69 13.66 3.34
C LYS A 134 18.16 12.38 2.70
N PHE A 135 18.67 11.94 1.55
CA PHE A 135 18.21 10.70 0.92
C PHE A 135 18.48 9.47 1.80
N LEU A 136 19.65 9.42 2.44
CA LEU A 136 20.00 8.37 3.39
C LEU A 136 19.08 8.37 4.62
N ASP A 137 18.72 9.55 5.15
CA ASP A 137 17.79 9.67 6.28
C ASP A 137 16.35 9.28 5.89
N ASP A 138 15.88 9.79 4.76
CA ASP A 138 14.54 9.53 4.21
C ASP A 138 14.35 8.02 3.91
N SER A 139 15.41 7.29 3.53
CA SER A 139 15.36 5.84 3.30
C SER A 139 15.02 5.04 4.57
N MET A 140 15.35 5.56 5.75
CA MET A 140 15.01 4.93 7.02
C MET A 140 13.72 5.49 7.63
N ASN A 141 13.63 6.81 7.68
CA ASN A 141 12.56 7.52 8.40
C ASN A 141 11.29 7.66 7.58
N GLY A 142 11.40 7.48 6.25
CA GLY A 142 10.36 7.80 5.31
C GLY A 142 10.27 9.29 5.02
N ILE A 143 9.73 9.62 3.85
CA ILE A 143 9.46 10.99 3.47
C ILE A 143 8.18 11.50 4.11
N GLN A 144 8.16 12.80 4.35
CA GLN A 144 6.96 13.52 4.75
C GLN A 144 6.44 14.32 3.56
N PHE A 145 5.20 14.09 3.14
CA PHE A 145 4.57 14.86 2.07
C PHE A 145 4.00 16.19 2.56
N PHE A 146 4.79 16.93 3.33
CA PHE A 146 4.54 18.35 3.50
C PHE A 146 4.74 19.06 2.14
N ASP A 147 4.05 20.18 1.95
CA ASP A 147 4.36 21.14 0.90
C ASP A 147 4.01 20.73 -0.55
N PHE A 148 3.19 19.69 -0.77
CA PHE A 148 2.73 19.35 -2.14
C PHE A 148 1.96 20.50 -2.79
N LYS A 149 1.17 21.26 -2.00
CA LYS A 149 0.46 22.45 -2.49
C LYS A 149 1.42 23.53 -2.99
N ASN A 150 2.50 23.80 -2.28
CA ASN A 150 3.48 24.80 -2.68
C ASN A 150 4.12 24.39 -4.00
N TRP A 151 4.54 23.13 -4.12
CA TRP A 151 5.02 22.57 -5.39
C TRP A 151 3.99 22.72 -6.50
N PHE A 152 2.75 22.28 -6.27
CA PHE A 152 1.69 22.28 -7.29
C PHE A 152 1.39 23.70 -7.78
N ILE A 153 1.26 24.66 -6.86
CA ILE A 153 0.95 26.05 -7.20
C ILE A 153 2.14 26.75 -7.84
N HIS A 154 3.35 26.49 -7.37
CA HIS A 154 4.56 26.98 -8.01
C HIS A 154 4.62 26.50 -9.47
N ARG A 155 4.38 25.21 -9.72
CA ARG A 155 4.35 24.68 -11.09
C ARG A 155 3.23 25.30 -11.92
N PHE A 156 2.02 25.48 -11.36
CA PHE A 156 0.93 26.16 -12.04
C PHE A 156 1.30 27.59 -12.49
N LEU A 157 1.82 28.40 -11.57
CA LEU A 157 2.13 29.82 -11.85
C LEU A 157 3.23 29.96 -12.90
N PHE A 158 4.33 29.21 -12.74
CA PHE A 158 5.48 29.32 -13.64
C PHE A 158 5.31 28.52 -14.95
N SER A 159 4.31 27.65 -15.06
CA SER A 159 4.02 26.95 -16.32
C SER A 159 3.63 27.88 -17.47
N HIS A 160 3.08 29.05 -17.14
CA HIS A 160 2.66 30.09 -18.09
C HIS A 160 3.73 31.16 -18.33
N VAL A 161 4.87 31.09 -17.64
CA VAL A 161 5.99 32.01 -17.83
C VAL A 161 7.03 31.36 -18.73
N ASP A 162 7.42 32.05 -19.79
CA ASP A 162 8.39 31.53 -20.75
C ASP A 162 9.73 31.24 -20.08
N ASN A 163 10.28 30.06 -20.35
CA ASN A 163 11.59 29.57 -19.89
C ASN A 163 11.80 29.41 -18.37
N GLU A 164 10.78 29.58 -17.52
CA GLU A 164 10.93 29.41 -16.06
C GLU A 164 10.84 27.94 -15.60
N LEU A 165 10.07 27.11 -16.31
CA LEU A 165 10.01 25.67 -16.05
C LEU A 165 10.64 24.88 -17.19
N THR A 166 11.37 23.83 -16.83
CA THR A 166 11.90 22.86 -17.80
C THR A 166 10.75 22.07 -18.44
N THR A 167 10.99 21.48 -19.61
CA THR A 167 10.02 20.61 -20.28
C THR A 167 9.58 19.46 -19.37
N VAL A 168 10.51 18.88 -18.63
CA VAL A 168 10.25 17.79 -17.67
C VAL A 168 9.31 18.25 -16.55
N GLN A 169 9.55 19.43 -15.96
CA GLN A 169 8.67 19.98 -14.91
C GLN A 169 7.27 20.26 -15.42
N LYS A 170 7.13 20.77 -16.66
CA LYS A 170 5.82 21.01 -17.29
C LYS A 170 5.06 19.70 -17.52
N GLU A 171 5.75 18.65 -17.95
CA GLU A 171 5.15 17.33 -18.14
C GLU A 171 4.75 16.67 -16.81
N ASN A 172 5.60 16.74 -15.78
CA ASN A 172 5.29 16.23 -14.44
C ASN A 172 4.09 16.98 -13.82
N PHE A 173 4.02 18.30 -14.01
CA PHE A 173 2.87 19.10 -13.58
C PHE A 173 1.59 18.70 -14.32
N LYS A 174 1.68 18.50 -15.64
CA LYS A 174 0.54 18.01 -16.44
C LYS A 174 0.07 16.64 -15.93
N LEU A 175 0.99 15.71 -15.68
CA LEU A 175 0.66 14.41 -15.10
C LEU A 175 -0.07 14.57 -13.76
N ALA A 176 0.40 15.45 -12.87
CA ALA A 176 -0.28 15.75 -11.61
C ALA A 176 -1.70 16.30 -11.82
N THR A 177 -1.92 17.19 -12.79
CA THR A 177 -3.27 17.68 -13.11
C THR A 177 -4.17 16.59 -13.73
N ASP A 178 -3.61 15.69 -14.52
CA ASP A 178 -4.35 14.59 -15.15
C ASP A 178 -4.80 13.53 -14.12
N CYS A 179 -4.05 13.37 -13.02
CA CYS A 179 -4.37 12.43 -11.94
C CYS A 179 -5.77 12.63 -11.33
N PHE A 180 -6.29 13.86 -11.30
CA PHE A 180 -7.64 14.14 -10.84
C PHE A 180 -8.68 13.39 -11.68
N GLY A 181 -8.54 13.47 -13.00
CA GLY A 181 -9.44 12.83 -13.96
C GLY A 181 -9.23 11.32 -14.06
N ILE A 182 -7.99 10.84 -13.89
CA ILE A 182 -7.69 9.39 -13.89
C ILE A 182 -8.35 8.71 -12.69
N LEU A 183 -8.33 9.37 -11.52
CA LEU A 183 -8.97 8.83 -10.31
C LEU A 183 -10.50 8.87 -10.41
N ASP A 184 -11.05 9.99 -10.90
CA ASP A 184 -12.48 10.15 -11.17
C ASP A 184 -12.72 11.03 -12.41
N ASN A 185 -13.33 10.43 -13.45
CA ASN A 185 -13.60 11.11 -14.73
C ASN A 185 -14.48 12.36 -14.60
N SER A 186 -15.24 12.52 -13.51
CA SER A 186 -16.08 13.68 -13.24
C SER A 186 -15.32 14.86 -12.60
N ILE A 187 -14.05 14.65 -12.24
CA ILE A 187 -13.23 15.62 -11.50
C ILE A 187 -12.04 16.03 -12.37
N ARG A 188 -11.81 17.34 -12.52
CA ARG A 188 -10.64 17.87 -13.23
C ARG A 188 -10.05 19.08 -12.53
N PHE A 189 -8.74 19.26 -12.66
CA PHE A 189 -8.11 20.52 -12.29
C PHE A 189 -8.69 21.69 -13.12
N SER A 190 -9.05 22.80 -12.46
CA SER A 190 -9.50 24.03 -13.12
C SER A 190 -8.41 25.10 -13.08
N SER A 191 -8.08 25.60 -11.88
CA SER A 191 -7.19 26.74 -11.71
C SER A 191 -6.65 26.84 -10.28
N VAL A 192 -5.83 27.85 -10.00
CA VAL A 192 -5.45 28.25 -8.64
C VAL A 192 -5.91 29.67 -8.40
N LYS A 193 -6.55 29.92 -7.24
CA LYS A 193 -6.91 31.28 -6.83
C LYS A 193 -5.68 32.09 -6.49
N SER A 194 -5.55 33.26 -7.12
CA SER A 194 -4.37 34.13 -7.00
C SER A 194 -4.24 34.82 -5.66
N ASP A 195 -5.34 35.04 -4.94
CA ASP A 195 -5.40 35.75 -3.65
C ASP A 195 -5.20 34.82 -2.45
N THR A 196 -5.67 33.57 -2.53
CA THR A 196 -5.61 32.61 -1.42
C THR A 196 -4.68 31.41 -1.65
N PHE A 197 -4.15 31.25 -2.87
CA PHE A 197 -3.37 30.07 -3.26
C PHE A 197 -4.14 28.75 -3.03
N ASP A 198 -5.45 28.76 -3.27
CA ASP A 198 -6.27 27.54 -3.21
C ASP A 198 -6.41 26.89 -4.58
N ILE A 199 -6.32 25.56 -4.61
CA ILE A 199 -6.51 24.75 -5.81
C ILE A 199 -8.02 24.59 -6.08
N ILE A 200 -8.45 24.99 -7.26
CA ILE A 200 -9.84 24.90 -7.72
C ILE A 200 -10.00 23.70 -8.66
N ILE A 201 -11.05 22.93 -8.40
CA ILE A 201 -11.36 21.68 -9.06
C ILE A 201 -12.75 21.81 -9.71
N SER A 202 -12.84 21.44 -10.98
CA SER A 202 -14.08 21.32 -11.72
C SER A 202 -14.73 19.97 -11.44
N THR A 203 -16.02 19.98 -11.07
CA THR A 203 -16.84 18.80 -10.84
C THR A 203 -18.15 18.89 -11.61
N SER A 204 -18.95 17.81 -11.63
CA SER A 204 -20.31 17.83 -12.20
C SER A 204 -21.22 18.89 -11.57
N ASN A 205 -20.93 19.32 -10.35
CA ASN A 205 -21.73 20.28 -9.58
C ASN A 205 -21.17 21.70 -9.65
N GLY A 206 -20.16 21.95 -10.50
CA GLY A 206 -19.47 23.22 -10.62
C GLY A 206 -18.06 23.20 -10.02
N GLU A 207 -17.48 24.39 -9.88
CA GLU A 207 -16.13 24.57 -9.36
C GLU A 207 -16.13 24.64 -7.83
N ILE A 208 -15.26 23.83 -7.22
CA ILE A 208 -15.09 23.75 -5.77
C ILE A 208 -13.62 23.82 -5.40
N TYR A 209 -13.35 24.12 -4.13
CA TYR A 209 -12.01 24.00 -3.57
C TYR A 209 -11.62 22.52 -3.47
N PHE A 210 -10.34 22.21 -3.74
CA PHE A 210 -9.78 20.86 -3.54
C PHE A 210 -10.11 20.30 -2.15
N GLU A 211 -10.16 21.16 -1.14
CA GLU A 211 -10.46 20.86 0.26
C GLU A 211 -11.85 20.24 0.46
N TYR A 212 -12.81 20.55 -0.40
CA TYR A 212 -14.18 20.04 -0.33
C TYR A 212 -14.35 18.65 -0.94
N LEU A 213 -13.30 18.09 -1.54
CA LEU A 213 -13.29 16.70 -1.97
C LEU A 213 -13.30 15.75 -0.77
N SER A 214 -13.81 14.54 -0.98
CA SER A 214 -13.83 13.49 0.06
C SER A 214 -12.44 13.22 0.61
N SER A 215 -12.35 12.88 1.90
CA SER A 215 -11.07 12.56 2.56
C SER A 215 -10.30 11.46 1.80
N GLY A 216 -10.99 10.40 1.39
CA GLY A 216 -10.37 9.30 0.64
C GLY A 216 -9.80 9.74 -0.72
N PHE A 217 -10.51 10.60 -1.46
CA PHE A 217 -9.99 11.13 -2.73
C PHE A 217 -8.77 12.01 -2.51
N LYS A 218 -8.84 12.90 -1.50
CA LYS A 218 -7.70 13.75 -1.13
C LYS A 218 -6.49 12.90 -0.76
N SER A 219 -6.67 11.86 0.07
CA SER A 219 -5.59 10.94 0.45
C SER A 219 -4.90 10.35 -0.78
N CYS A 220 -5.63 9.83 -1.76
CA CYS A 220 -5.02 9.33 -3.01
C CYS A 220 -4.18 10.39 -3.71
N ILE A 221 -4.74 11.60 -3.90
CA ILE A 221 -4.03 12.71 -4.55
C ILE A 221 -2.78 13.11 -3.76
N TYR A 222 -2.84 13.18 -2.44
CA TYR A 222 -1.69 13.49 -1.59
C TYR A 222 -0.55 12.50 -1.79
N ILE A 223 -0.84 11.20 -1.86
CA ILE A 223 0.18 10.16 -2.07
C ILE A 223 0.80 10.32 -3.45
N ILE A 224 -0.03 10.43 -4.49
CA ILE A 224 0.42 10.50 -5.88
C ILE A 224 1.19 11.80 -6.18
N HIS A 225 0.63 12.96 -5.81
CA HIS A 225 1.30 14.25 -6.01
C HIS A 225 2.55 14.35 -5.13
N GLY A 226 2.52 13.73 -3.95
CA GLY A 226 3.68 13.55 -3.11
C GLY A 226 4.81 12.85 -3.85
N LEU A 227 4.54 11.66 -4.43
CA LEU A 227 5.51 10.88 -5.19
C LEU A 227 6.04 11.66 -6.40
N ILE A 228 5.17 12.32 -7.16
CA ILE A 228 5.55 13.16 -8.30
C ILE A 228 6.52 14.27 -7.87
N LYS A 229 6.17 15.02 -6.82
CA LYS A 229 7.00 16.07 -6.25
C LYS A 229 8.36 15.53 -5.80
N GLU A 230 8.34 14.42 -5.06
CA GLU A 230 9.56 13.85 -4.47
C GLU A 230 10.55 13.39 -5.54
N ILE A 231 10.07 12.69 -6.56
CA ILE A 231 10.89 12.28 -7.71
C ILE A 231 11.47 13.53 -8.38
N GLU A 232 10.66 14.54 -8.65
CA GLU A 232 11.16 15.75 -9.29
C GLU A 232 12.25 16.47 -8.48
N TYR A 233 12.07 16.58 -7.16
CA TYR A 233 13.06 17.21 -6.27
C TYR A 233 14.35 16.41 -6.13
N ARG A 234 14.29 15.07 -6.22
CA ARG A 234 15.49 14.21 -6.18
C ARG A 234 16.37 14.39 -7.41
N PHE A 235 15.77 14.49 -8.59
CA PHE A 235 16.52 14.55 -9.87
C PHE A 235 16.67 15.97 -10.44
N LYS A 236 16.32 16.99 -9.67
CA LYS A 236 16.41 18.40 -10.09
C LYS A 236 17.80 18.79 -10.61
N ASN A 237 18.87 18.30 -9.97
CA ASN A 237 20.26 18.61 -10.32
C ASN A 237 20.82 17.73 -11.45
N ASP A 238 20.08 16.71 -11.89
CA ASP A 238 20.52 15.71 -12.88
C ASP A 238 19.90 15.98 -14.27
N GLY A 239 19.42 17.19 -14.51
CA GLY A 239 18.66 17.54 -15.72
C GLY A 239 17.16 17.24 -15.62
N GLY A 240 16.69 16.72 -14.48
CA GLY A 240 15.30 16.33 -14.24
C GLY A 240 14.94 14.98 -14.82
N ILE A 241 13.90 14.35 -14.26
CA ILE A 241 13.33 13.09 -14.75
C ILE A 241 11.81 13.21 -14.90
N LYS A 242 11.27 12.64 -15.97
CA LYS A 242 9.81 12.45 -16.09
C LYS A 242 9.41 11.37 -15.10
N VAL A 243 8.35 11.58 -14.33
CA VAL A 243 7.92 10.61 -13.31
C VAL A 243 7.61 9.23 -13.92
N GLN A 244 7.05 9.19 -15.13
CA GLN A 244 6.77 7.95 -15.83
C GLN A 244 8.03 7.20 -16.29
N ASP A 245 9.18 7.87 -16.33
CA ASP A 245 10.49 7.30 -16.65
C ASP A 245 11.31 6.95 -15.40
N TYR A 246 10.77 7.18 -14.19
CA TYR A 246 11.46 6.85 -12.94
C TYR A 246 11.59 5.33 -12.77
N GLU A 247 12.84 4.89 -12.58
CA GLU A 247 13.26 3.50 -12.54
C GLU A 247 13.85 3.11 -11.16
N GLY A 248 13.39 3.76 -10.10
CA GLY A 248 13.83 3.49 -8.73
C GLY A 248 12.89 2.59 -7.94
N LEU A 249 13.22 2.43 -6.66
CA LEU A 249 12.46 1.66 -5.67
C LEU A 249 11.54 2.57 -4.88
N ILE A 250 10.29 2.15 -4.70
CA ILE A 250 9.31 2.81 -3.84
C ILE A 250 8.79 1.81 -2.82
N LEU A 251 9.02 2.09 -1.55
CA LEU A 251 8.52 1.30 -0.41
C LEU A 251 7.32 2.02 0.20
N ILE A 252 6.14 1.39 0.22
CA ILE A 252 4.91 2.02 0.75
C ILE A 252 4.31 1.15 1.84
N ASP A 253 4.39 1.60 3.08
CA ASP A 253 3.73 0.91 4.19
C ASP A 253 2.25 1.33 4.28
N GLU A 254 1.35 0.36 4.43
CA GLU A 254 -0.10 0.53 4.44
C GLU A 254 -0.58 1.45 3.30
N LEU A 255 -0.46 0.97 2.06
CA LEU A 255 -0.88 1.72 0.88
C LEU A 255 -2.39 2.07 0.92
N ASP A 256 -3.19 1.26 1.60
CA ASP A 256 -4.63 1.46 1.79
C ASP A 256 -5.00 2.42 2.92
N LEU A 257 -4.04 2.87 3.73
CA LEU A 257 -4.32 3.71 4.89
C LEU A 257 -5.00 5.02 4.49
N HIS A 258 -6.09 5.35 5.20
CA HIS A 258 -6.95 6.53 4.96
C HIS A 258 -7.60 6.59 3.56
N LEU A 259 -7.60 5.47 2.82
CA LEU A 259 -8.33 5.35 1.56
C LEU A 259 -9.70 4.72 1.81
N HIS A 260 -10.74 5.32 1.24
CA HIS A 260 -12.05 4.68 1.17
C HIS A 260 -11.94 3.41 0.29
N PRO A 261 -12.68 2.32 0.59
CA PRO A 261 -12.65 1.08 -0.20
C PRO A 261 -12.72 1.27 -1.72
N GLN A 262 -13.61 2.15 -2.18
CA GLN A 262 -13.74 2.51 -3.60
C GLN A 262 -12.44 3.01 -4.24
N TRP A 263 -11.59 3.72 -3.48
CA TRP A 263 -10.34 4.27 -3.95
C TRP A 263 -9.17 3.30 -3.83
N GLN A 264 -9.25 2.31 -2.93
CA GLN A 264 -8.19 1.32 -2.71
C GLN A 264 -7.87 0.53 -3.98
N ALA A 265 -8.88 -0.03 -4.65
CA ALA A 265 -8.70 -0.72 -5.93
C ALA A 265 -8.16 0.23 -7.01
N LYS A 266 -8.74 1.44 -7.14
CA LYS A 266 -8.31 2.44 -8.12
C LYS A 266 -6.86 2.90 -7.91
N MET A 267 -6.38 2.93 -6.66
CA MET A 267 -5.01 3.33 -6.32
C MET A 267 -3.98 2.40 -6.97
N ILE A 268 -4.24 1.10 -7.04
CA ILE A 268 -3.36 0.12 -7.70
C ILE A 268 -3.20 0.47 -9.19
N TYR A 269 -4.30 0.74 -9.88
CA TYR A 269 -4.28 1.16 -11.29
C TYR A 269 -3.56 2.50 -11.48
N LEU A 270 -3.84 3.47 -10.61
CA LEU A 270 -3.27 4.81 -10.69
C LEU A 270 -1.75 4.79 -10.51
N ILE A 271 -1.25 4.09 -9.49
CA ILE A 271 0.18 3.93 -9.26
C ILE A 271 0.87 3.31 -10.47
N LYS A 272 0.32 2.21 -11.01
CA LYS A 272 0.89 1.51 -12.18
C LYS A 272 0.90 2.39 -13.43
N HIS A 273 -0.07 3.28 -13.57
CA HIS A 273 -0.13 4.22 -14.70
C HIS A 273 0.88 5.37 -14.58
N ILE A 274 1.11 5.86 -13.37
CA ILE A 274 1.99 7.01 -13.10
C ILE A 274 3.45 6.60 -13.01
N LEU A 275 3.71 5.41 -12.47
CA LEU A 275 5.05 4.87 -12.20
C LEU A 275 5.25 3.51 -12.89
N PRO A 276 5.10 3.41 -14.22
CA PRO A 276 5.11 2.13 -14.93
C PRO A 276 6.47 1.43 -14.91
N LYS A 277 7.56 2.17 -14.69
CA LYS A 277 8.93 1.64 -14.67
C LYS A 277 9.54 1.49 -13.28
N ALA A 278 8.86 1.98 -12.23
CA ALA A 278 9.36 1.90 -10.87
C ALA A 278 9.08 0.51 -10.29
N GLN A 279 9.98 0.02 -9.44
CA GLN A 279 9.64 -1.11 -8.58
C GLN A 279 8.95 -0.59 -7.33
N ILE A 280 7.79 -1.16 -7.01
CA ILE A 280 6.96 -0.72 -5.89
C ILE A 280 6.75 -1.92 -4.98
N ILE A 281 7.23 -1.82 -3.75
CA ILE A 281 6.98 -2.83 -2.71
C ILE A 281 6.08 -2.17 -1.67
N ALA A 282 4.82 -2.59 -1.64
CA ALA A 282 3.80 -1.99 -0.81
C ALA A 282 3.21 -3.03 0.14
N THR A 283 2.76 -2.62 1.33
CA THR A 283 1.99 -3.47 2.23
C THR A 283 0.53 -3.04 2.23
N THR A 284 -0.38 -3.98 2.46
CA THR A 284 -1.81 -3.66 2.58
C THR A 284 -2.57 -4.54 3.58
N HIS A 285 -3.62 -3.97 4.17
CA HIS A 285 -4.66 -4.68 4.91
C HIS A 285 -5.99 -4.73 4.15
N SER A 286 -6.03 -4.23 2.91
CA SER A 286 -7.26 -4.13 2.14
C SER A 286 -7.48 -5.36 1.26
N PRO A 287 -8.58 -6.10 1.46
CA PRO A 287 -8.96 -7.17 0.53
C PRO A 287 -9.28 -6.61 -0.87
N HIS A 288 -9.75 -5.35 -0.98
CA HIS A 288 -10.02 -4.72 -2.27
C HIS A 288 -8.76 -4.42 -3.08
N MET A 289 -7.63 -4.11 -2.44
CA MET A 289 -6.34 -4.00 -3.14
C MET A 289 -5.86 -5.36 -3.62
N VAL A 290 -6.03 -6.40 -2.80
CA VAL A 290 -5.69 -7.77 -3.17
C VAL A 290 -6.49 -8.25 -4.38
N GLN A 291 -7.80 -7.96 -4.43
CA GLN A 291 -8.65 -8.26 -5.59
C GLN A 291 -8.23 -7.51 -6.86
N ALA A 292 -7.69 -6.30 -6.73
CA ALA A 292 -7.28 -5.46 -7.85
C ALA A 292 -5.88 -5.78 -8.39
N ALA A 293 -5.01 -6.39 -7.58
CA ALA A 293 -3.65 -6.77 -7.96
C ALA A 293 -3.64 -8.04 -8.82
N ALA A 294 -2.65 -8.15 -9.71
CA ALA A 294 -2.42 -9.41 -10.42
C ALA A 294 -1.81 -10.46 -9.48
N ILE A 295 -1.98 -11.75 -9.79
CA ILE A 295 -1.49 -12.85 -8.94
C ILE A 295 0.02 -12.77 -8.70
N ASN A 296 0.78 -12.47 -9.76
CA ASN A 296 2.22 -12.31 -9.68
C ASN A 296 2.64 -11.02 -8.94
N GLU A 297 1.73 -10.08 -8.70
CA GLU A 297 2.02 -8.89 -7.92
C GLU A 297 1.81 -9.14 -6.42
N LEU A 298 1.26 -10.29 -6.00
CA LEU A 298 0.89 -10.55 -4.61
C LEU A 298 1.92 -11.40 -3.88
N ILE A 299 2.27 -10.97 -2.67
CA ILE A 299 3.07 -11.72 -1.70
C ILE A 299 2.23 -11.89 -0.44
N ALA A 300 1.54 -13.03 -0.32
CA ALA A 300 0.73 -13.34 0.85
C ALA A 300 1.60 -14.01 1.93
N LEU A 301 1.61 -13.45 3.12
CA LEU A 301 2.32 -13.97 4.28
C LEU A 301 1.36 -14.69 5.23
N GLY A 302 1.85 -15.75 5.86
CA GLY A 302 1.17 -16.50 6.90
C GLY A 302 2.05 -16.65 8.14
N ILE A 303 1.43 -17.08 9.23
CA ILE A 303 2.10 -17.48 10.46
C ILE A 303 1.72 -18.95 10.69
N ASP A 304 2.69 -19.82 10.94
CA ASP A 304 2.44 -21.21 11.26
C ASP A 304 2.24 -21.44 12.77
N GLU A 305 2.05 -22.70 13.18
CA GLU A 305 1.82 -23.08 14.58
C GLU A 305 3.01 -22.74 15.50
N ASP A 306 4.22 -22.68 14.97
CA ASP A 306 5.45 -22.34 15.69
C ASP A 306 5.71 -20.81 15.76
N ALA A 307 4.75 -20.03 15.24
CA ALA A 307 4.82 -18.58 15.05
C ALA A 307 5.91 -18.15 14.06
N ASP A 308 6.27 -19.01 13.11
CA ASP A 308 7.18 -18.70 12.02
C ASP A 308 6.43 -18.09 10.83
N VAL A 309 7.04 -17.06 10.24
CA VAL A 309 6.49 -16.35 9.09
C VAL A 309 6.85 -17.08 7.81
N TYR A 310 5.88 -17.40 6.99
CA TYR A 310 6.08 -18.06 5.70
C TYR A 310 5.30 -17.38 4.57
N VAL A 311 5.67 -17.67 3.31
CA VAL A 311 4.91 -17.22 2.14
C VAL A 311 3.83 -18.23 1.81
N ARG A 312 2.56 -17.80 1.83
CA ARG A 312 1.41 -18.63 1.51
C ARG A 312 1.45 -19.03 0.03
N GLN A 313 1.15 -20.29 -0.24
CA GLN A 313 0.97 -20.76 -1.61
C GLN A 313 -0.43 -20.38 -2.07
N LEU A 314 -0.49 -19.42 -2.98
CA LEU A 314 -1.75 -18.95 -3.54
C LEU A 314 -2.18 -19.81 -4.73
N PRO A 315 -3.49 -20.06 -4.91
CA PRO A 315 -3.98 -20.83 -6.04
C PRO A 315 -3.72 -20.08 -7.35
N ASN A 316 -3.20 -20.79 -8.35
CA ASN A 316 -2.96 -20.23 -9.67
C ASN A 316 -4.25 -20.27 -10.52
N VAL A 317 -5.14 -19.32 -10.28
CA VAL A 317 -6.41 -19.16 -10.99
C VAL A 317 -6.26 -18.21 -12.18
N GLN A 318 -6.79 -18.57 -13.36
CA GLN A 318 -6.58 -17.82 -14.62
C GLN A 318 -6.90 -16.31 -14.53
N TYR A 319 -7.90 -15.93 -13.74
CA TYR A 319 -8.36 -14.55 -13.60
C TYR A 319 -7.89 -13.87 -12.30
N GLY A 320 -6.95 -14.49 -11.59
CA GLY A 320 -6.58 -14.07 -10.25
C GLY A 320 -7.78 -14.08 -9.30
N PHE A 321 -7.81 -13.10 -8.41
CA PHE A 321 -8.81 -13.02 -7.35
C PHE A 321 -9.97 -12.07 -7.66
N GLN A 322 -10.10 -11.61 -8.90
CA GLN A 322 -11.08 -10.59 -9.29
C GLN A 322 -12.54 -11.05 -9.13
N GLY A 323 -12.78 -12.36 -9.16
CA GLY A 323 -14.11 -12.95 -8.95
C GLY A 323 -14.37 -13.44 -7.52
N TRP A 324 -13.39 -13.30 -6.63
CA TRP A 324 -13.51 -13.78 -5.26
C TRP A 324 -14.23 -12.75 -4.41
N THR A 325 -15.05 -13.21 -3.48
CA THR A 325 -15.69 -12.41 -2.45
C THR A 325 -14.65 -11.81 -1.51
N VAL A 326 -15.04 -10.81 -0.73
CA VAL A 326 -14.13 -10.19 0.25
C VAL A 326 -13.76 -11.20 1.34
N GLU A 327 -14.72 -12.02 1.72
CA GLU A 327 -14.59 -13.08 2.72
C GLU A 327 -13.56 -14.14 2.27
N GLU A 328 -13.69 -14.66 1.05
CA GLU A 328 -12.71 -15.61 0.47
C GLU A 328 -11.30 -15.01 0.43
N ILE A 329 -11.16 -13.72 0.09
CA ILE A 329 -9.85 -13.06 0.10
C ILE A 329 -9.26 -12.97 1.51
N LEU A 330 -10.08 -12.60 2.49
CA LEU A 330 -9.63 -12.47 3.87
C LEU A 330 -9.14 -13.80 4.42
N GLU A 331 -9.85 -14.89 4.14
CA GLU A 331 -9.56 -16.23 4.67
C GLU A 331 -8.40 -16.89 3.90
N ASP A 332 -8.55 -17.06 2.59
CA ASP A 332 -7.64 -17.87 1.80
C ASP A 332 -6.33 -17.15 1.47
N VAL A 333 -6.40 -15.84 1.17
CA VAL A 333 -5.23 -15.04 0.76
C VAL A 333 -4.59 -14.36 1.97
N MET A 334 -5.37 -13.64 2.77
CA MET A 334 -4.84 -12.86 3.90
C MET A 334 -4.67 -13.67 5.19
N GLY A 335 -5.17 -14.91 5.25
CA GLY A 335 -4.97 -15.82 6.36
C GLY A 335 -5.72 -15.43 7.63
N LEU A 336 -6.93 -14.87 7.48
CA LEU A 336 -7.84 -14.64 8.61
C LEU A 336 -8.61 -15.93 8.91
N ASP A 337 -8.51 -16.44 10.13
CA ASP A 337 -9.15 -17.73 10.48
C ASP A 337 -10.69 -17.65 10.49
N GLU A 338 -11.25 -16.49 10.83
CA GLU A 338 -12.69 -16.32 10.92
C GLU A 338 -13.11 -14.87 10.64
N THR A 339 -13.98 -14.70 9.65
CA THR A 339 -14.54 -13.40 9.24
C THR A 339 -15.91 -13.12 9.87
N ARG A 340 -16.58 -14.16 10.40
CA ARG A 340 -17.98 -14.13 10.83
C ARG A 340 -18.11 -13.95 12.33
N SER A 341 -19.27 -13.48 12.78
CA SER A 341 -19.52 -13.30 14.21
C SER A 341 -19.72 -14.64 14.93
N PRO A 342 -19.27 -14.78 16.18
CA PRO A 342 -19.50 -16.00 16.97
C PRO A 342 -20.98 -16.41 17.01
N MET A 343 -21.89 -15.45 17.13
CA MET A 343 -23.34 -15.70 17.12
C MET A 343 -23.83 -16.29 15.79
N TYR A 344 -23.26 -15.86 14.66
CA TYR A 344 -23.58 -16.44 13.35
C TYR A 344 -23.04 -17.86 13.21
N ILE A 345 -21.80 -18.10 13.68
CA ILE A 345 -21.18 -19.43 13.67
C ILE A 345 -21.99 -20.41 14.52
N GLU A 346 -22.40 -20.00 15.71
CA GLU A 346 -23.27 -20.82 16.57
C GLU A 346 -24.59 -21.15 15.87
N ALA A 347 -25.23 -20.16 15.25
CA ALA A 347 -26.50 -20.35 14.55
C ALA A 347 -26.39 -21.28 13.34
N ILE A 348 -25.31 -21.18 12.54
CA ILE A 348 -25.13 -22.05 11.38
C ILE A 348 -24.73 -23.47 11.79
N THR A 349 -23.91 -23.61 12.83
CA THR A 349 -23.54 -24.92 13.40
C THR A 349 -24.76 -25.61 14.01
N GLU A 350 -25.64 -24.86 14.69
CA GLU A 350 -26.91 -25.35 15.23
C GLU A 350 -27.83 -25.84 14.11
N PHE A 351 -27.90 -25.11 12.99
CA PHE A 351 -28.66 -25.51 11.82
C PHE A 351 -28.10 -26.78 11.16
N GLU A 352 -26.80 -26.83 10.89
CA GLU A 352 -26.12 -28.00 10.31
C GLU A 352 -26.30 -29.26 11.18
N LYS A 353 -26.08 -29.13 12.49
CA LYS A 353 -26.31 -30.23 13.43
C LYS A 353 -27.78 -30.70 13.44
N SER A 354 -28.72 -29.77 13.30
CA SER A 354 -30.15 -30.11 13.26
C SER A 354 -30.52 -30.87 11.98
N LEU A 355 -29.86 -30.55 10.85
CA LEU A 355 -29.98 -31.31 9.60
C LEU A 355 -29.42 -32.73 9.76
N ASP A 356 -28.23 -32.87 10.35
CA ASP A 356 -27.60 -34.17 10.58
C ASP A 356 -28.41 -35.07 11.53
N GLU A 357 -29.07 -34.47 12.53
CA GLU A 357 -29.98 -35.16 13.46
C GLU A 357 -31.37 -35.45 12.86
N GLU A 358 -31.67 -34.98 11.64
CA GLU A 358 -32.98 -35.02 10.97
C GLU A 358 -34.14 -34.52 11.87
N ASN A 359 -33.86 -33.56 12.75
CA ASN A 359 -34.85 -33.04 13.70
C ASN A 359 -35.63 -31.87 13.07
N GLU A 360 -36.79 -32.16 12.49
CA GLU A 360 -37.61 -31.17 11.79
C GLU A 360 -37.86 -29.89 12.63
N GLU A 361 -38.32 -30.00 13.87
CA GLU A 361 -38.63 -28.84 14.70
C GLU A 361 -37.42 -27.92 14.89
N LYS A 362 -36.26 -28.49 15.22
CA LYS A 362 -35.01 -27.73 15.38
C LYS A 362 -34.50 -27.15 14.07
N ILE A 363 -34.65 -27.88 12.95
CA ILE A 363 -34.30 -27.38 11.61
C ILE A 363 -35.08 -26.11 11.31
N PHE A 364 -36.40 -26.10 11.54
CA PHE A 364 -37.23 -24.91 11.29
C PHE A 364 -36.91 -23.75 12.24
N GLU A 365 -36.65 -24.03 13.53
CA GLU A 365 -36.26 -23.01 14.51
C GLU A 365 -34.92 -22.36 14.14
N ALA A 366 -33.89 -23.18 13.86
CA ALA A 366 -32.57 -22.70 13.46
C ALA A 366 -32.60 -21.99 12.09
N TYR A 367 -33.39 -22.49 11.14
CA TYR A 367 -33.63 -21.81 9.86
C TYR A 367 -34.25 -20.43 10.07
N TYR A 368 -35.30 -20.32 10.87
CA TYR A 368 -35.99 -19.04 11.09
C TYR A 368 -35.06 -18.01 11.75
N LYS A 369 -34.24 -18.46 12.72
CA LYS A 369 -33.19 -17.65 13.33
C LYS A 369 -32.18 -17.16 12.29
N LEU A 370 -31.66 -18.03 11.42
CA LEU A 370 -30.73 -17.66 10.35
C LEU A 370 -31.37 -16.74 9.30
N ASP A 371 -32.61 -16.99 8.91
CA ASP A 371 -33.35 -16.20 7.91
C ASP A 371 -33.59 -14.76 8.38
N LEU A 372 -33.79 -14.56 9.68
CA LEU A 372 -33.86 -13.24 10.32
C LEU A 372 -32.49 -12.56 10.47
N MET A 373 -31.41 -13.34 10.66
CA MET A 373 -30.05 -12.80 10.78
C MET A 373 -29.47 -12.36 9.43
N LEU A 374 -29.81 -13.06 8.35
CA LEU A 374 -29.26 -12.83 7.02
C LEU A 374 -29.94 -11.66 6.30
N HIS A 375 -29.15 -10.90 5.54
CA HIS A 375 -29.66 -9.82 4.70
C HIS A 375 -30.80 -10.30 3.77
N PRO A 376 -31.87 -9.52 3.54
CA PRO A 376 -33.05 -9.95 2.75
C PRO A 376 -32.76 -10.52 1.38
N SER A 377 -31.73 -10.03 0.70
CA SER A 377 -31.30 -10.50 -0.61
C SER A 377 -30.09 -11.45 -0.59
N ASN A 378 -29.68 -11.94 0.60
CA ASN A 378 -28.55 -12.87 0.71
C ASN A 378 -28.89 -14.19 -0.02
N PRO A 379 -28.08 -14.64 -1.00
CA PRO A 379 -28.30 -15.89 -1.72
C PRO A 379 -28.40 -17.13 -0.80
N LEU A 380 -27.72 -17.12 0.34
CA LEU A 380 -27.79 -18.19 1.34
C LEU A 380 -29.22 -18.42 1.84
N ARG A 381 -30.07 -17.40 1.93
CA ARG A 381 -31.48 -17.57 2.33
C ARG A 381 -32.22 -18.51 1.38
N LYS A 382 -31.96 -18.41 0.08
CA LYS A 382 -32.54 -19.32 -0.93
C LYS A 382 -32.02 -20.74 -0.77
N LEU A 383 -30.72 -20.90 -0.53
CA LEU A 383 -30.10 -22.21 -0.32
C LEU A 383 -30.65 -22.89 0.94
N LEU A 384 -30.69 -22.17 2.06
CA LEU A 384 -31.27 -22.66 3.31
C LEU A 384 -32.74 -23.04 3.12
N LYS A 385 -33.55 -22.20 2.45
CA LYS A 385 -34.95 -22.51 2.15
C LYS A 385 -35.09 -23.79 1.31
N LEU A 386 -34.23 -24.01 0.32
CA LEU A 386 -34.21 -25.23 -0.49
C LEU A 386 -33.81 -26.47 0.31
N GLN A 387 -32.84 -26.35 1.22
CA GLN A 387 -32.44 -27.45 2.11
C GLN A 387 -33.58 -27.85 3.05
N VAL A 388 -34.25 -26.88 3.66
CA VAL A 388 -35.38 -27.15 4.57
C VAL A 388 -36.59 -27.71 3.81
N ALA A 389 -36.81 -27.30 2.56
CA ALA A 389 -37.90 -27.81 1.73
C ALA A 389 -37.82 -29.33 1.48
N GLN A 390 -36.63 -29.95 1.62
CA GLN A 390 -36.47 -31.40 1.52
C GLN A 390 -37.16 -32.16 2.67
N PHE A 391 -37.41 -31.48 3.80
CA PHE A 391 -38.02 -32.04 5.01
C PHE A 391 -39.53 -31.73 5.13
N GLY A 392 -40.21 -31.50 4.00
CA GLY A 392 -41.66 -31.74 3.90
C GLY A 392 -42.62 -30.62 4.31
N ARG A 393 -42.17 -29.45 4.78
CA ARG A 393 -43.05 -28.26 4.92
C ARG A 393 -42.76 -27.23 3.85
N VAL A 394 -43.80 -26.84 3.11
CA VAL A 394 -43.75 -25.70 2.20
C VAL A 394 -43.65 -24.43 3.05
N ILE A 395 -42.47 -23.81 3.07
CA ILE A 395 -42.26 -22.50 3.68
C ILE A 395 -42.73 -21.46 2.65
N GLU A 396 -43.89 -20.84 2.89
CA GLU A 396 -44.37 -19.70 2.07
C GLU A 396 -43.43 -18.50 2.21
#